data_AF-A0A6M3LD36-F1
#
_entry.id   AF-A0A6M3LD36-F1
#
_cell.length_a   1.000
_cell.length_b   1.000
_cell.length_c   1.000
_cell.angle_alpha   90.00
_cell.angle_beta   90.00
_cell.angle_gamma   90.00
#
_symmetry.space_group_name_H-M   'P 1'
#
loop_
_entity.id
_entity.type
_entity.pdbx_description
1 polymer ?
#
loop_
_entity_poly.entity_id
_entity_poly.type
_entity_poly.pdbx_seq_one_letter_code
_entity_poly.pdbx_strand_id
1 'polypeptide(L)' 'MNECIICKEKGPIRNVNLYVIGSEGLDVCHNCEMELVHFARSLMDMASKSFKLGWIRARKES' A
#
# COMPACT_ATOMS: atom_id res chain seq x y z
N MET A 1 -7.46 -3.53 25.61
CA MET A 1 -7.83 -3.01 24.28
C MET A 1 -6.55 -2.61 23.59
N ASN A 2 -6.35 -3.07 22.35
CA ASN A 2 -5.13 -2.82 21.60
C ASN A 2 -5.21 -1.44 20.92
N GLU A 3 -4.06 -0.89 20.55
CA GLU A 3 -3.93 0.46 19.99
C GLU A 3 -3.38 0.36 18.55
N CYS A 4 -3.97 1.11 17.63
CA CYS A 4 -3.48 1.18 16.25
C CYS A 4 -2.11 1.85 16.20
N ILE A 5 -1.13 1.23 15.54
CA ILE A 5 0.23 1.79 15.48
C ILE A 5 0.31 3.12 14.70
N ILE A 6 -0.63 3.36 13.77
CA ILE A 6 -0.65 4.53 12.87
C ILE A 6 -1.39 5.71 13.53
N CYS A 7 -2.70 5.57 13.80
CA CYS A 7 -3.52 6.66 14.31
C CYS A 7 -3.56 6.77 15.84
N LYS A 8 -3.00 5.79 16.58
CA LYS A 8 -3.03 5.71 18.06
C LYS A 8 -4.43 5.61 18.68
N GLU A 9 -5.45 5.32 17.88
CA GLU A 9 -6.79 5.05 18.41
C GLU A 9 -6.86 3.65 19.05
N LYS A 10 -7.54 3.57 20.19
CA LYS A 10 -7.81 2.30 20.87
C LYS A 10 -9.04 1.64 20.27
N GLY A 11 -8.94 0.35 19.96
CA GLY A 11 -10.04 -0.36 19.34
C GLY A 11 -9.68 -1.76 18.83
N PRO A 12 -10.56 -2.37 18.03
CA PRO A 12 -10.22 -3.59 17.30
C PRO A 12 -9.13 -3.29 16.27
N ILE A 13 -8.02 -4.02 16.38
CA ILE A 13 -6.92 -3.99 15.42
C ILE A 13 -6.83 -5.32 14.68
N ARG A 14 -6.19 -5.30 13.52
CA ARG A 14 -5.81 -6.48 12.75
C ARG A 14 -4.33 -6.38 12.41
N ASN A 15 -3.68 -7.54 12.36
CA ASN A 15 -2.31 -7.64 11.89
C ASN A 15 -2.31 -7.71 10.36
N VAL A 16 -1.66 -6.75 9.72
CA VAL A 16 -1.45 -6.68 8.28
C VAL A 16 0.00 -7.05 7.98
N ASN A 17 0.21 -8.19 7.33
CA ASN A 17 1.55 -8.64 6.95
C ASN A 17 2.16 -7.69 5.92
N LEU A 18 3.35 -7.16 6.20
CA LEU A 18 4.07 -6.27 5.28
C LEU A 18 4.74 -7.04 4.14
N TYR A 19 5.11 -8.29 4.41
CA TYR A 19 5.80 -9.16 3.47
C TYR A 19 4.99 -10.44 3.25
N VAL A 20 5.15 -11.01 2.06
CA VAL A 20 4.52 -12.28 1.69
C VAL A 20 5.12 -13.45 2.48
N ILE A 21 6.35 -13.31 2.99
CA ILE A 21 7.09 -14.31 3.76
C ILE A 21 7.76 -13.61 4.95
N GLY A 22 7.45 -14.05 6.17
CA GLY A 22 8.00 -13.50 7.43
C GLY A 22 6.94 -13.23 8.48
N SER A 23 7.36 -12.92 9.71
CA SER A 23 6.47 -12.55 10.83
C SER A 23 6.33 -11.03 11.01
N GLU A 24 6.80 -10.25 10.03
CA GLU A 24 6.75 -8.79 10.08
C GLU A 24 5.39 -8.29 9.57
N GLY A 25 4.61 -7.71 10.48
CA GLY A 25 3.29 -7.15 10.20
C GLY A 25 3.03 -5.91 11.05
N LEU A 26 2.00 -5.15 10.65
CA LEU A 26 1.54 -3.96 11.35
C LEU A 26 0.19 -4.20 11.98
N ASP A 27 0.10 -3.87 13.26
CA ASP A 27 -1.16 -3.88 14.01
C ASP A 27 -1.90 -2.55 13.81
N VAL A 28 -2.94 -2.59 12.98
CA VAL A 28 -3.66 -1.40 12.52
C VAL A 28 -5.16 -1.52 12.70
N CYS A 29 -5.84 -0.38 12.88
CA CYS A 29 -7.28 -0.31 12.81
C CYS A 29 -7.76 -0.44 11.36
N HIS A 30 -9.05 -0.75 11.18
CA HIS A 30 -9.63 -0.94 9.85
C HIS A 30 -9.52 0.31 8.95
N ASN A 31 -9.63 1.51 9.51
CA ASN A 31 -9.53 2.74 8.71
C ASN A 31 -8.11 2.90 8.11
N CYS A 32 -7.08 2.71 8.93
CA CYS A 32 -5.69 2.76 8.48
C CYS A 32 -5.35 1.62 7.52
N GLU A 33 -5.92 0.42 7.71
CA GLU A 33 -5.83 -0.69 6.74
C GLU A 33 -6.36 -0.27 5.36
N MET A 34 -7.54 0.35 5.31
CA MET A 34 -8.14 0.82 4.06
C MET A 34 -7.27 1.88 3.36
N GLU A 35 -6.74 2.85 4.11
CA GLU A 35 -5.84 3.87 3.57
C GLU A 35 -4.56 3.26 2.98
N LEU A 36 -3.95 2.29 3.67
CA LEU A 36 -2.76 1.58 3.18
C LEU A 36 -3.06 0.85 1.85
N VAL A 37 -4.20 0.17 1.76
CA VAL A 37 -4.63 -0.51 0.53
C VAL A 37 -4.86 0.49 -0.61
N HIS A 38 -5.50 1.62 -0.33
CA HIS A 38 -5.72 2.68 -1.32
C HIS A 38 -4.40 3.28 -1.81
N PHE A 39 -3.46 3.53 -0.91
CA PHE A 39 -2.14 4.04 -1.24
C PHE A 39 -1.37 3.05 -2.13
N ALA A 40 -1.34 1.76 -1.77
CA ALA A 40 -0.68 0.72 -2.57
C ALA A 40 -1.28 0.61 -3.98
N ARG A 41 -2.62 0.66 -4.10
CA ARG A 41 -3.30 0.66 -5.41
C ARG A 41 -2.93 1.89 -6.26
N SER A 42 -2.88 3.05 -5.64
CA SER A 42 -2.51 4.31 -6.32
C SER A 42 -1.08 4.27 -6.83
N LEU A 43 -0.15 3.73 -6.04
CA LEU A 43 1.23 3.52 -6.47
C LEU A 43 1.34 2.57 -7.66
N MET A 44 0.62 1.44 -7.63
CA MET A 44 0.62 0.49 -8.75
C MET A 44 0.05 1.09 -10.04
N ASP A 45 -1.02 1.88 -9.95
CA ASP A 45 -1.60 2.57 -11.11
C ASP A 45 -0.64 3.63 -11.68
N MET A 46 -0.03 4.44 -10.81
CA MET A 46 0.99 5.42 -11.21
C MET A 46 2.19 4.75 -11.89
N ALA A 47 2.72 3.67 -11.31
CA ALA A 47 3.83 2.93 -11.89
C ALA A 47 3.47 2.36 -13.27
N SER A 48 2.27 1.81 -13.42
CA SER A 48 1.77 1.27 -14.68
C SER A 48 1.64 2.34 -15.77
N LYS A 49 1.14 3.53 -15.41
CA LYS A 49 1.04 4.68 -16.32
C LYS A 49 2.43 5.18 -16.73
N SER A 50 3.34 5.34 -15.79
CA SER A 50 4.72 5.76 -16.06
C SER A 50 5.43 4.78 -17.00
N PHE A 51 5.28 3.48 -16.78
CA PHE A 51 5.84 2.44 -17.65
C PHE A 51 5.29 2.54 -19.08
N LYS A 52 3.97 2.67 -19.24
CA LYS A 52 3.31 2.82 -20.54
C LYS A 52 3.80 4.06 -21.29
N LEU A 53 3.95 5.19 -20.61
CA LEU A 53 4.45 6.43 -21.21
C LEU A 53 5.90 6.29 -21.69
N GLY A 54 6.76 5.64 -20.90
CA GLY A 54 8.13 5.31 -21.29
C GLY A 54 8.18 4.47 -22.56
N TRP A 55 7.33 3.45 -22.67
CA TRP A 55 7.19 2.61 -23.87
C TRP A 55 6.77 3.41 -25.11
N ILE A 56 5.76 4.28 -24.98
CA ILE A 56 5.29 5.12 -26.09
C ILE A 56 6.41 6.04 -26.58
N ARG A 57 7.19 6.62 -25.66
CA ARG A 57 8.31 7.49 -26.00
C ARG A 57 9.40 6.76 -26.76
N ALA A 58 9.86 5.61 -26.26
CA ALA A 58 10.89 4.80 -26.93
C ALA A 58 10.48 4.44 -28.37
N ARG A 59 9.19 4.16 -28.59
CA ARG A 59 8.64 3.79 -29.90
C ARG A 59 8.51 4.96 -30.89
N LYS A 60 8.46 6.21 -30.42
CA LYS A 60 8.46 7.42 -31.27
C LYS A 60 9.87 7.83 -31.69
N GLU A 61 10.88 7.41 -30.95
CA GLU A 61 12.30 7.72 -31.19
C GLU A 61 12.99 6.62 -32.04
N SER A 62 12.26 5.54 -32.39
CA SER A 62 12.69 4.44 -33.29
C SER A 62 12.14 4.64 -34.70
#